data_AF-D2TL92-F1
#
_entry.id   AF-D2TL92-F1
#
_cell.length_a   1.000
_cell.length_b   1.000
_cell.length_c   1.000
_cell.angle_alpha   90.00
_cell.angle_beta   90.00
_cell.angle_gamma   90.00
#
_symmetry.space_group_name_H-M   'P 1'
#
loop_
_entity.id
_entity.type
_entity.pdbx_description
1 polymer ?
#
loop_
_entity_poly.entity_id
_entity_poly.type
_entity_poly.pdbx_seq_one_letter_code
_entity_poly.pdbx_strand_id
1 'polypeptide(L)'
;MMPESHEGEKQFAEMVKAFGEASMTDNGLDTGEQAKQFAFDQVRDALSAQVNQHLESWLSPWGNASVNVQVDNQGKFNGSRGSWFIPWQDNLRYLTWSQLGLTRQEDGLVSNVGIGQRWARDGWLLGYNTFYDNLLDEDLQRAGLGAEAWGEYLRLSANYYQPFASWHERSATQEQRMARGYDVSAQMRMPFYQHLDTRVSVEQYFGDSVDLFDSGKGYHNPLAVSLGLNYTPVPLVTVTAQHKQGESGVSQNNLGLNLNYRFGVPLKKQLAASEVAESKSLRGSRYDSPQRNSLPVIEYRQRKTLSVFLATPPWDLQPGETVPLKLQVRSLHGIRHVSWQGDTQALSLTAGANADSIDGWTIIMPTWDSSEGAIHRWRLSVVVEDEKGQRVSSNEITLALTEPFMAMSDDDPRWRLLSEE
;
A
#
# COMPACT_ATOMS: atom_id res chain seq x y z
N MET A 1 10.83 40.57 -26.63
CA MET A 1 12.19 40.46 -26.06
C MET A 1 12.02 40.75 -24.58
N MET A 2 11.97 39.71 -23.75
CA MET A 2 11.68 39.80 -22.30
C MET A 2 13.00 39.51 -21.55
N PRO A 3 13.35 40.27 -20.52
CA PRO A 3 14.50 39.96 -19.68
C PRO A 3 14.19 38.78 -18.73
N GLU A 4 15.24 38.03 -18.45
CA GLU A 4 15.30 36.66 -17.96
C GLU A 4 15.05 36.47 -16.46
N SER A 5 14.67 35.23 -16.11
CA SER A 5 14.41 34.63 -14.80
C SER A 5 15.64 34.45 -13.88
N HIS A 6 16.57 35.42 -13.85
CA HIS A 6 17.85 35.26 -13.13
C HIS A 6 17.82 35.59 -11.63
N GLU A 7 16.78 36.26 -11.12
CA GLU A 7 16.77 36.69 -9.71
C GLU A 7 16.46 35.56 -8.73
N GLY A 8 15.55 34.65 -9.09
CA GLY A 8 15.22 33.48 -8.25
C GLY A 8 16.34 32.45 -8.18
N GLU A 9 17.03 32.23 -9.31
CA GLU A 9 18.19 31.33 -9.37
C GLU A 9 19.40 31.90 -8.63
N LYS A 10 19.63 33.23 -8.69
CA LYS A 10 20.67 33.90 -7.89
C LYS A 10 20.42 33.79 -6.39
N GLN A 11 19.19 33.96 -5.93
CA GLN A 11 18.84 33.88 -4.51
C GLN A 11 18.97 32.45 -3.97
N PHE A 12 18.63 31.43 -4.77
CA PHE A 12 18.85 30.03 -4.41
C PHE A 12 20.34 29.67 -4.39
N ALA A 13 21.12 30.17 -5.37
CA ALA A 13 22.56 29.95 -5.43
C ALA A 13 23.31 30.64 -4.28
N GLU A 14 22.90 31.86 -3.87
CA GLU A 14 23.46 32.55 -2.70
C GLU A 14 23.16 31.81 -1.39
N MET A 15 21.97 31.24 -1.25
CA MET A 15 21.60 30.42 -0.09
C MET A 15 22.41 29.11 -0.03
N VAL A 16 22.57 28.41 -1.16
CA VAL A 16 23.39 27.19 -1.24
C VAL A 16 24.88 27.49 -1.01
N LYS A 17 25.36 28.64 -1.50
CA LYS A 17 26.73 29.10 -1.27
C LYS A 17 26.97 29.47 0.20
N ALA A 18 26.04 30.17 0.84
CA ALA A 18 26.11 30.49 2.27
C ALA A 18 26.08 29.23 3.14
N PHE A 19 25.30 28.21 2.74
CA PHE A 19 25.27 26.90 3.40
C PHE A 19 26.60 26.13 3.22
N GLY A 20 27.19 26.19 2.02
CA GLY A 20 28.48 25.56 1.71
C GLY A 20 29.67 26.22 2.41
N GLU A 21 29.67 27.54 2.54
CA GLU A 21 30.74 28.29 3.22
C GLU A 21 30.66 28.15 4.75
N ALA A 22 29.45 28.11 5.33
CA ALA A 22 29.26 27.92 6.78
C ALA A 22 29.60 26.49 7.24
N SER A 23 29.43 25.48 6.38
CA SER A 23 29.80 24.08 6.66
C SER A 23 31.31 23.82 6.71
N MET A 24 32.16 24.77 6.31
CA MET A 24 33.62 24.60 6.30
C MET A 24 34.34 25.26 7.48
N THR A 25 33.62 25.87 8.43
CA THR A 25 34.21 26.46 9.63
C THR A 25 34.14 25.48 10.79
N ASP A 26 35.22 24.73 10.98
CA ASP A 26 35.36 23.75 12.05
C ASP A 26 35.55 24.45 13.41
N ASN A 27 34.49 24.51 14.20
CA ASN A 27 34.51 24.96 15.59
C ASN A 27 33.81 23.93 16.50
N GLY A 28 34.28 22.68 16.48
CA GLY A 28 34.38 21.79 17.66
C GLY A 28 33.17 21.57 18.58
N LEU A 29 31.92 21.79 18.15
CA LEU A 29 30.69 21.56 18.93
C LEU A 29 29.57 20.95 18.07
N ASP A 30 28.67 20.18 18.69
CA ASP A 30 27.69 19.29 18.05
C ASP A 30 26.74 20.01 17.07
N THR A 31 26.74 19.49 15.84
CA THR A 31 26.01 19.92 14.64
C THR A 31 24.50 20.17 14.82
N GLY A 32 23.86 19.56 15.83
CA GLY A 32 22.42 19.72 16.08
C GLY A 32 22.02 21.01 16.79
N GLU A 33 22.90 21.59 17.61
CA GLU A 33 22.58 22.82 18.37
C GLU A 33 22.91 24.09 17.60
N GLN A 34 23.97 24.06 16.78
CA GLN A 34 24.33 25.18 15.91
C GLN A 34 23.29 25.44 14.81
N ALA A 35 22.70 24.39 14.23
CA ALA A 35 21.63 24.52 13.24
C ALA A 35 20.36 25.16 13.84
N LYS A 36 20.06 24.85 15.11
CA LYS A 36 18.92 25.45 15.83
C LYS A 36 19.17 26.91 16.16
N GLN A 37 20.35 27.26 16.67
CA GLN A 37 20.70 28.66 16.97
C GLN A 37 20.77 29.52 15.70
N PHE A 38 21.37 29.01 14.61
CA PHE A 38 21.41 29.72 13.33
C PHE A 38 20.00 29.95 12.76
N ALA A 39 19.13 28.93 12.80
CA ALA A 39 17.73 29.09 12.40
C ALA A 39 16.98 30.09 13.30
N PHE A 40 17.25 30.10 14.61
CA PHE A 40 16.59 31.00 15.55
C PHE A 40 17.08 32.45 15.41
N ASP A 41 18.38 32.66 15.25
CA ASP A 41 18.98 33.98 15.07
C ASP A 41 18.63 34.58 13.71
N GLN A 42 18.57 33.77 12.64
CA GLN A 42 18.15 34.23 11.33
C GLN A 42 16.65 34.56 11.28
N VAL A 43 15.81 33.81 12.02
CA VAL A 43 14.40 34.15 12.24
C VAL A 43 14.26 35.42 13.08
N ARG A 44 15.07 35.61 14.12
CA ARG A 44 15.03 36.79 15.00
C ARG A 44 15.52 38.06 14.31
N ASP A 45 16.56 37.96 13.50
CA ASP A 45 17.12 39.08 12.75
C ASP A 45 16.22 39.46 11.56
N ALA A 46 15.53 38.49 10.95
CA ALA A 46 14.46 38.74 10.00
C ALA A 46 13.21 39.40 10.63
N LEU A 47 12.99 39.19 11.94
CA LEU A 47 11.88 39.79 12.70
C LEU A 47 12.19 41.21 13.22
N SER A 48 13.47 41.58 13.39
CA SER A 48 13.86 42.89 13.97
C SER A 48 14.05 44.02 12.95
N ALA A 49 14.18 43.73 11.65
CA ALA A 49 14.33 44.76 10.63
C ALA A 49 12.96 45.23 10.10
N GLN A 50 12.46 46.34 10.64
CA GLN A 50 11.39 47.20 10.10
C GLN A 50 10.12 46.50 9.55
N VAL A 51 9.20 46.31 10.49
CA VAL A 51 7.83 45.83 10.38
C VAL A 51 6.93 46.73 9.51
N ASN A 52 6.07 46.05 8.73
CA ASN A 52 4.88 46.50 7.98
C ASN A 52 5.07 47.07 6.56
N GLN A 53 5.19 46.18 5.56
CA GLN A 53 4.41 46.17 4.29
C GLN A 53 4.98 45.19 3.24
N HIS A 54 6.24 44.73 3.37
CA HIS A 54 6.90 43.89 2.35
C HIS A 54 6.88 42.38 2.61
N LEU A 55 6.59 41.94 3.85
CA LEU A 55 6.56 40.51 4.22
C LEU A 55 5.48 39.70 3.48
N GLU A 56 4.33 40.30 3.19
CA GLU A 56 3.23 39.61 2.51
C GLU A 56 3.61 39.20 1.08
N SER A 57 4.39 40.02 0.37
CA SER A 57 4.83 39.74 -0.99
C SER A 57 5.85 38.60 -1.08
N TRP A 58 6.81 38.55 -0.14
CA TRP A 58 7.86 37.53 -0.08
C TRP A 58 7.33 36.15 0.36
N LEU A 59 6.32 36.15 1.24
CA LEU A 59 5.70 34.91 1.74
C LEU A 59 4.56 34.42 0.85
N SER A 60 3.94 35.27 0.02
CA SER A 60 2.86 34.87 -0.91
C SER A 60 3.16 33.64 -1.79
N PRO A 61 4.40 33.41 -2.28
CA PRO A 61 4.73 32.22 -3.06
C PRO A 61 4.73 30.92 -2.24
N TRP A 62 4.72 31.00 -0.91
CA TRP A 62 4.80 29.83 -0.03
C TRP A 62 3.46 29.13 0.14
N GLY A 63 2.39 29.63 -0.49
CA GLY A 63 1.11 28.94 -0.61
C GLY A 63 0.38 28.75 0.72
N ASN A 64 -0.03 27.50 1.01
CA ASN A 64 -0.87 27.18 2.17
C ASN A 64 -0.26 26.05 3.00
N ALA A 65 -0.21 26.23 4.32
CA ALA A 65 0.09 25.17 5.27
C ALA A 65 -1.18 24.77 6.02
N SER A 66 -1.39 23.47 6.21
CA SER A 66 -2.53 22.96 6.97
C SER A 66 -2.07 21.94 8.01
N VAL A 67 -2.60 22.06 9.22
CA VAL A 67 -2.39 21.10 10.31
C VAL A 67 -3.74 20.54 10.71
N ASN A 68 -3.91 19.22 10.60
CA ASN A 68 -5.13 18.52 10.97
C ASN A 68 -4.86 17.56 12.13
N VAL A 69 -5.74 17.57 13.11
CA VAL A 69 -5.73 16.65 14.24
C VAL A 69 -7.10 15.98 14.29
N GLN A 70 -7.13 14.65 14.41
CA GLN A 70 -8.36 13.87 14.44
C GLN A 70 -8.48 13.08 15.74
N VAL A 71 -9.71 12.97 16.23
CA VAL A 71 -10.08 12.26 17.44
C VAL A 71 -11.29 11.40 17.13
N ASP A 72 -11.29 10.17 17.63
CA ASP A 72 -12.40 9.24 17.50
C ASP A 72 -13.48 9.44 18.59
N ASN A 73 -14.56 8.66 18.52
CA ASN A 73 -15.63 8.68 19.51
C ASN A 73 -15.21 8.33 20.96
N GLN A 74 -14.05 7.70 21.13
CA GLN A 74 -13.52 7.31 22.44
C GLN A 74 -12.58 8.37 23.01
N GLY A 75 -12.37 9.48 22.29
CA GLY A 75 -11.42 10.52 22.67
C GLY A 75 -9.97 10.13 22.37
N LYS A 76 -9.73 9.05 21.61
CA LYS A 76 -8.39 8.61 21.22
C LYS A 76 -7.93 9.47 20.05
N PHE A 77 -6.70 9.95 20.12
CA PHE A 77 -6.07 10.68 19.02
C PHE A 77 -5.82 9.72 17.86
N ASN A 78 -6.50 9.93 16.74
CA ASN A 78 -6.38 9.11 15.53
C ASN A 78 -5.28 9.63 14.58
N GLY A 79 -4.33 10.39 15.14
CA GLY A 79 -3.18 10.94 14.43
C GLY A 79 -3.22 12.45 14.17
N SER A 80 -2.10 12.92 13.61
CA SER A 80 -1.89 14.32 13.22
C SER A 80 -1.29 14.39 11.83
N ARG A 81 -1.72 15.37 11.03
CA ARG A 81 -1.26 15.58 9.67
C ARG A 81 -0.82 17.02 9.48
N GLY A 82 0.39 17.20 8.96
CA GLY A 82 0.85 18.46 8.40
C GLY A 82 0.89 18.35 6.88
N SER A 83 0.41 19.35 6.15
CA SER A 83 0.67 19.46 4.71
C SER A 83 0.97 20.89 4.29
N TRP A 84 1.79 20.99 3.25
CA TRP A 84 2.23 22.24 2.67
C TRP A 84 1.99 22.22 1.16
N PHE A 85 1.14 23.13 0.70
CA PHE A 85 0.76 23.34 -0.69
C PHE A 85 1.53 24.53 -1.25
N ILE A 86 2.26 24.33 -2.34
CA ILE A 86 3.19 25.30 -2.91
C ILE A 86 2.76 25.60 -4.36
N PRO A 87 2.30 26.82 -4.68
CA PRO A 87 2.02 27.24 -6.04
C PRO A 87 3.31 27.58 -6.80
N TRP A 88 3.55 26.96 -7.95
CA TRP A 88 4.73 27.23 -8.80
C TRP A 88 4.41 28.22 -9.91
N GLN A 89 3.32 27.96 -10.63
CA GLN A 89 2.87 28.80 -11.73
C GLN A 89 1.42 29.14 -11.46
N ASP A 90 1.15 30.40 -11.17
CA ASP A 90 -0.17 30.87 -10.80
C ASP A 90 -0.61 32.04 -11.68
N ASN A 91 -1.68 31.82 -12.45
CA ASN A 91 -2.33 32.88 -13.21
C ASN A 91 -3.85 32.70 -13.23
N LEU A 92 -4.56 33.57 -13.93
CA LEU A 92 -6.03 33.54 -13.98
C LEU A 92 -6.60 32.28 -14.67
N ARG A 93 -5.83 31.59 -15.51
CA ARG A 93 -6.28 30.44 -16.31
C ARG A 93 -5.79 29.10 -15.79
N TYR A 94 -4.60 29.01 -15.22
CA TYR A 94 -4.04 27.79 -14.68
C TYR A 94 -3.22 28.00 -13.40
N LEU A 95 -3.16 26.94 -12.58
CA LEU A 95 -2.36 26.82 -11.37
C LEU A 95 -1.61 25.49 -11.40
N THR A 96 -0.29 25.54 -11.46
CA THR A 96 0.58 24.37 -11.26
C THR A 96 1.11 24.41 -9.83
N TRP A 97 0.99 23.30 -9.11
CA TRP A 97 1.28 23.24 -7.67
C TRP A 97 1.93 21.92 -7.29
N SER A 98 2.68 21.94 -6.18
CA SER A 98 3.12 20.72 -5.49
C SER A 98 2.60 20.70 -4.06
N GLN A 99 2.51 19.51 -3.49
CA GLN A 99 2.12 19.33 -2.10
C GLN A 99 3.04 18.34 -1.41
N LEU A 100 3.49 18.71 -0.22
CA LEU A 100 4.19 17.84 0.71
C LEU A 100 3.31 17.59 1.93
N GLY A 101 3.33 16.37 2.45
CA GLY A 101 2.53 15.99 3.61
C GLY A 101 3.25 14.97 4.48
N LEU A 102 3.06 15.10 5.78
CA LEU A 102 3.50 14.14 6.78
C LEU A 102 2.32 13.87 7.71
N THR A 103 2.00 12.59 7.89
CA THR A 103 0.93 12.13 8.77
C THR A 103 1.47 11.12 9.74
N ARG A 104 1.26 11.34 11.04
CA ARG A 104 1.61 10.40 12.10
C ARG A 104 0.33 9.78 12.65
N GLN A 105 0.21 8.46 12.56
CA GLN A 105 -0.88 7.65 13.12
C GLN A 105 -0.29 6.55 14.02
N GLU A 106 -1.14 5.74 14.63
CA GLU A 106 -0.72 4.57 15.43
C GLU A 106 0.05 3.53 14.61
N ASP A 107 -0.36 3.32 13.35
CA ASP A 107 0.27 2.36 12.44
C ASP A 107 1.56 2.88 11.77
N GLY A 108 1.94 4.13 12.05
CA GLY A 108 3.24 4.67 11.64
C GLY A 108 3.23 6.07 11.04
N LEU A 109 4.37 6.42 10.44
CA LEU A 109 4.60 7.69 9.75
C LEU A 109 4.40 7.56 8.24
N VAL A 110 3.43 8.30 7.70
CA VAL A 110 3.14 8.38 6.27
C VAL A 110 3.64 9.69 5.70
N SER A 111 4.40 9.62 4.61
CA SER A 111 4.77 10.78 3.80
C SER A 111 3.97 10.80 2.50
N ASN A 112 3.58 12.00 2.07
CA ASN A 112 2.87 12.21 0.81
C ASN A 112 3.57 13.32 0.02
N VAL A 113 3.89 13.05 -1.24
CA VAL A 113 4.43 14.04 -2.18
C VAL A 113 3.56 14.03 -3.42
N GLY A 114 3.08 15.19 -3.85
CA GLY A 114 2.23 15.28 -5.03
C GLY A 114 2.48 16.51 -5.87
N ILE A 115 2.05 16.40 -7.11
CA ILE A 115 2.06 17.48 -8.09
C ILE A 115 0.72 17.48 -8.83
N GLY A 116 0.23 18.66 -9.16
CA GLY A 116 -1.02 18.78 -9.89
C GLY A 116 -1.14 20.08 -10.65
N GLN A 117 -2.15 20.12 -11.50
CA GLN A 117 -2.51 21.29 -12.26
C GLN A 117 -4.02 21.51 -12.20
N ARG A 118 -4.42 22.77 -12.06
CA ARG A 118 -5.80 23.23 -12.08
C ARG A 118 -5.99 24.26 -13.19
N TRP A 119 -7.11 24.23 -13.89
CA TRP A 119 -7.46 25.19 -14.93
C TRP A 119 -8.84 25.78 -14.67
N ALA A 120 -8.91 27.10 -14.76
CA ALA A 120 -10.16 27.83 -14.68
C ALA A 120 -10.79 27.95 -16.07
N ARG A 121 -12.03 27.50 -16.23
CA ARG A 121 -12.82 27.59 -17.45
C ARG A 121 -14.30 27.72 -17.12
N ASP A 122 -14.95 28.76 -17.64
CA ASP A 122 -16.41 28.94 -17.61
C ASP A 122 -17.04 28.78 -16.21
N GLY A 123 -16.38 29.32 -15.17
CA GLY A 123 -16.86 29.23 -13.78
C GLY A 123 -16.59 27.88 -13.10
N TRP A 124 -15.78 27.02 -13.72
CA TRP A 124 -15.29 25.77 -13.16
C TRP A 124 -13.77 25.79 -13.04
N LEU A 125 -13.27 25.06 -12.06
CA LEU A 125 -11.87 24.74 -11.88
C LEU A 125 -11.74 23.22 -12.07
N LEU A 126 -11.14 22.82 -13.18
CA LEU A 126 -10.84 21.42 -13.47
C LEU A 126 -9.41 21.15 -13.07
N GLY A 127 -9.09 19.95 -12.59
CA GLY A 127 -7.72 19.63 -12.23
C GLY A 127 -7.41 18.16 -12.34
N TYR A 128 -6.12 17.88 -12.44
CA TYR A 128 -5.58 16.54 -12.23
C TYR A 128 -4.42 16.65 -11.23
N ASN A 129 -4.17 15.57 -10.52
CA ASN A 129 -3.04 15.46 -9.62
C ASN A 129 -2.50 14.03 -9.58
N THR A 130 -1.23 13.91 -9.21
CA THR A 130 -0.62 12.63 -8.89
C THR A 130 0.11 12.74 -7.57
N PHE A 131 0.09 11.65 -6.82
CA PHE A 131 0.71 11.55 -5.51
C PHE A 131 1.55 10.29 -5.42
N TYR A 132 2.65 10.41 -4.70
CA TYR A 132 3.45 9.32 -4.19
C TYR A 132 3.29 9.31 -2.67
N ASP A 133 2.74 8.21 -2.15
CA ASP A 133 2.59 7.98 -0.72
C ASP A 133 3.59 6.91 -0.29
N ASN A 134 4.28 7.13 0.83
CA ASN A 134 5.17 6.15 1.44
C ASN A 134 4.88 6.02 2.94
N LEU A 135 4.55 4.80 3.38
CA LEU A 135 4.53 4.43 4.79
C LEU A 135 5.96 4.09 5.20
N LEU A 136 6.62 5.04 5.86
CA LEU A 136 8.07 5.05 6.06
C LEU A 136 8.56 3.94 6.98
N ASP A 137 7.76 3.52 7.96
CA ASP A 137 8.17 2.52 8.94
C ASP A 137 8.29 1.12 8.32
N GLU A 138 7.53 0.85 7.25
CA GLU A 138 7.41 -0.47 6.59
C GLU A 138 7.89 -0.42 5.12
N ASP A 139 8.37 0.74 4.65
CA ASP A 139 8.74 1.05 3.25
C ASP A 139 7.70 0.59 2.20
N LEU A 140 6.42 0.79 2.52
CA LEU A 140 5.32 0.47 1.60
C LEU A 140 4.94 1.70 0.79
N GLN A 141 4.88 1.55 -0.54
CA GLN A 141 4.75 2.68 -1.46
C GLN A 141 3.54 2.52 -2.40
N ARG A 142 2.91 3.65 -2.72
CA ARG A 142 1.69 3.73 -3.55
C ARG A 142 1.66 5.00 -4.39
N ALA A 143 1.14 4.90 -5.60
CA ALA A 143 0.72 6.06 -6.38
C ALA A 143 -0.78 6.36 -6.20
N GLY A 144 -1.09 7.64 -6.18
CA GLY A 144 -2.42 8.18 -6.37
C GLY A 144 -2.53 8.93 -7.71
N LEU A 145 -3.66 8.78 -8.39
CA LEU A 145 -4.08 9.62 -9.50
C LEU A 145 -5.42 10.25 -9.15
N GLY A 146 -5.50 11.57 -9.18
CA GLY A 146 -6.70 12.33 -8.82
C GLY A 146 -7.18 13.21 -9.96
N ALA A 147 -8.50 13.37 -10.05
CA ALA A 147 -9.19 14.30 -10.92
C ALA A 147 -10.14 15.18 -10.08
N GLU A 148 -10.22 16.45 -10.43
CA GLU A 148 -10.99 17.47 -9.71
C GLU A 148 -11.90 18.22 -10.69
N ALA A 149 -13.15 18.45 -10.29
CA ALA A 149 -14.07 19.34 -10.96
C ALA A 149 -14.81 20.19 -9.92
N TRP A 150 -14.33 21.41 -9.73
CA TRP A 150 -14.79 22.33 -8.70
C TRP A 150 -15.60 23.46 -9.33
N GLY A 151 -16.81 23.67 -8.85
CA GLY A 151 -17.60 24.86 -9.09
C GLY A 151 -17.78 25.66 -7.80
N GLU A 152 -18.56 26.74 -7.87
CA GLU A 152 -18.77 27.64 -6.73
C GLU A 152 -19.45 26.94 -5.52
N TYR A 153 -20.39 26.03 -5.78
CA TYR A 153 -21.18 25.36 -4.75
C TYR A 153 -21.00 23.83 -4.70
N LEU A 154 -20.37 23.23 -5.71
CA LEU A 154 -20.18 21.79 -5.82
C LEU A 154 -18.73 21.50 -6.19
N ARG A 155 -18.05 20.69 -5.39
CA ARG A 155 -16.71 20.20 -5.69
C ARG A 155 -16.74 18.69 -5.80
N LEU A 156 -16.35 18.18 -6.96
CA LEU A 156 -16.21 16.76 -7.21
C LEU A 156 -14.74 16.41 -7.26
N SER A 157 -14.37 15.29 -6.63
CA SER A 157 -13.02 14.74 -6.74
C SER A 157 -13.12 13.22 -6.87
N ALA A 158 -12.28 12.65 -7.71
CA ALA A 158 -12.16 11.21 -7.89
C ALA A 158 -10.70 10.83 -7.83
N ASN A 159 -10.37 9.81 -7.05
CA ASN A 159 -9.00 9.38 -6.82
C ASN A 159 -8.87 7.87 -7.00
N TYR A 160 -7.78 7.44 -7.62
CA TYR A 160 -7.41 6.04 -7.79
C TYR A 160 -6.07 5.78 -7.12
N TYR A 161 -5.96 4.67 -6.40
CA TYR A 161 -4.80 4.28 -5.62
C TYR A 161 -4.25 2.95 -6.10
N GLN A 162 -2.98 2.96 -6.48
CA GLN A 162 -2.26 1.81 -6.99
C GLN A 162 -1.02 1.52 -6.12
N PRO A 163 -0.96 0.37 -5.42
CA PRO A 163 0.25 -0.04 -4.72
C PRO A 163 1.36 -0.39 -5.71
N PHE A 164 2.59 0.00 -5.36
CA PHE A 164 3.81 -0.40 -6.08
C PHE A 164 4.63 -1.41 -5.30
N ALA A 165 4.62 -1.30 -3.97
CA ALA A 165 5.28 -2.27 -3.12
C ALA A 165 4.62 -3.65 -3.24
N SER A 166 5.47 -4.68 -3.29
CA SER A 166 5.03 -6.07 -3.18
C SER A 166 4.62 -6.40 -1.75
N TRP A 167 4.14 -7.62 -1.53
CA TRP A 167 3.86 -8.11 -0.18
C TRP A 167 5.13 -8.04 0.68
N HIS A 168 4.99 -7.40 1.84
CA HIS A 168 6.04 -7.25 2.84
C HIS A 168 5.71 -8.06 4.09
N GLU A 169 6.71 -8.64 4.75
CA GLU A 169 6.50 -9.46 5.94
C GLU A 169 6.22 -8.55 7.15
N ARG A 170 5.01 -8.61 7.72
CA ARG A 170 4.66 -7.90 8.97
C ARG A 170 4.98 -8.74 10.19
N SER A 171 4.77 -10.05 10.08
CA SER A 171 5.04 -11.04 11.12
C SER A 171 5.40 -12.37 10.48
N ALA A 172 5.79 -13.37 11.29
CA ALA A 172 6.14 -14.70 10.79
C ALA A 172 5.02 -15.35 9.95
N THR A 173 3.75 -15.02 10.22
CA THR A 173 2.58 -15.64 9.59
C THR A 173 1.76 -14.71 8.71
N GLN A 174 2.10 -13.41 8.67
CA GLN A 174 1.29 -12.41 8.00
C GLN A 174 2.15 -11.47 7.14
N GLU A 175 1.69 -11.28 5.92
CA GLU A 175 2.21 -10.29 4.99
C GLU A 175 1.22 -9.13 4.88
N GLN A 176 1.75 -7.95 4.57
CA GLN A 176 0.99 -6.73 4.36
C GLN A 176 1.40 -6.06 3.05
N ARG A 177 0.45 -5.36 2.45
CA ARG A 177 0.65 -4.51 1.27
C ARG A 177 -0.38 -3.40 1.31
N MET A 178 -0.11 -2.27 0.68
CA MET A 178 -1.17 -1.28 0.46
C MET A 178 -2.27 -1.85 -0.44
N ALA A 179 -3.53 -1.59 -0.08
CA ALA A 179 -4.69 -1.99 -0.85
C ALA A 179 -4.86 -1.08 -2.07
N ARG A 180 -5.22 -1.68 -3.20
CA ARG A 180 -5.67 -0.94 -4.38
C ARG A 180 -7.13 -0.49 -4.16
N GLY A 181 -7.48 0.68 -4.64
CA GLY A 181 -8.83 1.19 -4.46
C GLY A 181 -9.08 2.52 -5.16
N TYR A 182 -10.28 3.03 -4.99
CA TYR A 182 -10.64 4.37 -5.45
C TYR A 182 -11.59 5.02 -4.45
N ASP A 183 -11.61 6.35 -4.48
CA ASP A 183 -12.63 7.14 -3.82
C ASP A 183 -13.24 8.16 -4.78
N VAL A 184 -14.51 8.47 -4.55
CA VAL A 184 -15.23 9.55 -5.20
C VAL A 184 -15.86 10.39 -4.10
N SER A 185 -15.65 11.70 -4.16
CA SER A 185 -16.19 12.64 -3.19
C SER A 185 -16.91 13.80 -3.86
N ALA A 186 -18.00 14.21 -3.21
CA ALA A 186 -18.78 15.39 -3.55
C ALA A 186 -18.90 16.27 -2.31
N GLN A 187 -18.37 17.49 -2.39
CA GLN A 187 -18.54 18.51 -1.37
C GLN A 187 -19.50 19.58 -1.88
N MET A 188 -20.55 19.82 -1.12
CA MET A 188 -21.61 20.77 -1.40
C MET A 188 -21.56 21.91 -0.40
N ARG A 189 -21.63 23.14 -0.90
CA ARG A 189 -21.77 24.34 -0.09
C ARG A 189 -23.20 24.83 -0.11
N MET A 190 -23.71 25.21 1.05
CA MET A 190 -25.01 25.88 1.17
C MET A 190 -24.87 27.36 0.81
N PRO A 191 -25.57 27.89 -0.23
CA PRO A 191 -25.45 29.30 -0.62
C PRO A 191 -25.82 30.28 0.49
N PHE A 192 -26.77 29.90 1.34
CA PHE A 192 -27.29 30.69 2.46
C PHE A 192 -26.51 30.50 3.78
N TYR A 193 -25.63 29.49 3.85
CA TYR A 193 -24.86 29.21 5.06
C TYR A 193 -23.39 28.92 4.71
N GLN A 194 -22.63 29.99 4.50
CA GLN A 194 -21.27 29.97 3.96
C GLN A 194 -20.21 29.35 4.89
N HIS A 195 -20.55 29.17 6.17
CA HIS A 195 -19.68 28.55 7.16
C HIS A 195 -19.80 27.02 7.20
N LEU A 196 -20.76 26.43 6.48
CA LEU A 196 -21.03 24.99 6.51
C LEU A 196 -20.90 24.38 5.12
N ASP A 197 -20.02 23.40 5.00
CA ASP A 197 -19.92 22.54 3.82
C ASP A 197 -20.32 21.11 4.21
N THR A 198 -21.12 20.46 3.37
CA THR A 198 -21.47 19.03 3.49
C THR A 198 -20.63 18.23 2.52
N ARG A 199 -20.10 17.09 2.95
CA ARG A 199 -19.28 16.19 2.13
C ARG A 199 -19.88 14.80 2.13
N VAL A 200 -19.97 14.21 0.95
CA VAL A 200 -20.31 12.80 0.77
C VAL A 200 -19.16 12.15 0.03
N SER A 201 -18.67 11.01 0.51
CA SER A 201 -17.66 10.25 -0.21
C SER A 201 -17.97 8.76 -0.18
N VAL A 202 -17.63 8.08 -1.28
CA VAL A 202 -17.72 6.64 -1.43
C VAL A 202 -16.33 6.13 -1.75
N GLU A 203 -15.88 5.13 -1.02
CA GLU A 203 -14.58 4.51 -1.23
C GLU A 203 -14.71 2.99 -1.31
N GLN A 204 -14.00 2.40 -2.27
CA GLN A 204 -13.98 0.96 -2.53
C GLN A 204 -12.53 0.53 -2.63
N TYR A 205 -12.17 -0.51 -1.89
CA TYR A 205 -10.87 -1.15 -1.99
C TYR A 205 -11.03 -2.61 -2.40
N PHE A 206 -9.97 -3.17 -2.97
CA PHE A 206 -9.97 -4.53 -3.50
C PHE A 206 -8.87 -5.37 -2.88
N GLY A 207 -9.24 -6.56 -2.44
CA GLY A 207 -8.35 -7.50 -1.76
C GLY A 207 -9.13 -8.50 -0.92
N ASP A 208 -8.44 -9.55 -0.47
CA ASP A 208 -9.08 -10.62 0.31
C ASP A 208 -9.28 -10.24 1.78
N SER A 209 -8.38 -9.44 2.34
CA SER A 209 -8.41 -9.00 3.74
C SER A 209 -7.94 -7.55 3.86
N VAL A 210 -8.80 -6.61 3.52
CA VAL A 210 -8.52 -5.16 3.53
C VAL A 210 -9.07 -4.50 4.78
N ASP A 211 -8.22 -3.80 5.53
CA ASP A 211 -8.62 -3.08 6.74
C ASP A 211 -9.01 -1.63 6.42
N LEU A 212 -10.26 -1.43 5.99
CA LEU A 212 -10.76 -0.11 5.61
C LEU A 212 -11.06 0.81 6.80
N PHE A 213 -11.11 0.28 8.02
CA PHE A 213 -11.55 1.00 9.22
C PHE A 213 -10.43 1.18 10.26
N ASP A 214 -9.19 0.85 9.90
CA ASP A 214 -8.02 0.85 10.81
C ASP A 214 -8.31 0.11 12.13
N SER A 215 -9.03 -1.01 12.00
CA SER A 215 -9.60 -1.77 13.12
C SER A 215 -8.83 -3.06 13.43
N GLY A 216 -7.83 -3.38 12.62
CA GLY A 216 -7.11 -4.64 12.61
C GLY A 216 -7.88 -5.80 11.97
N LYS A 217 -9.11 -5.58 11.49
CA LYS A 217 -9.96 -6.58 10.84
C LYS A 217 -9.99 -6.34 9.33
N GLY A 218 -9.52 -7.32 8.56
CA GLY A 218 -9.58 -7.27 7.12
C GLY A 218 -10.90 -7.82 6.56
N TYR A 219 -11.45 -7.13 5.56
CA TYR A 219 -12.69 -7.45 4.86
C TYR A 219 -12.40 -7.76 3.38
N HIS A 220 -13.21 -8.61 2.77
CA HIS A 220 -13.10 -8.91 1.35
C HIS A 220 -13.76 -7.79 0.52
N ASN A 221 -12.98 -7.13 -0.35
CA ASN A 221 -13.42 -6.02 -1.20
C ASN A 221 -14.36 -5.01 -0.51
N PRO A 222 -13.93 -4.33 0.58
CA PRO A 222 -14.81 -3.49 1.36
C PRO A 222 -15.21 -2.21 0.64
N LEU A 223 -16.48 -1.86 0.78
CA LEU A 223 -17.07 -0.57 0.42
C LEU A 223 -17.40 0.23 1.68
N ALA A 224 -17.12 1.53 1.67
CA ALA A 224 -17.61 2.45 2.69
C ALA A 224 -18.19 3.73 2.10
N VAL A 225 -19.22 4.23 2.77
CA VAL A 225 -19.82 5.53 2.50
C VAL A 225 -19.57 6.43 3.70
N SER A 226 -19.13 7.66 3.44
CA SER A 226 -18.92 8.67 4.46
C SER A 226 -19.80 9.89 4.23
N LEU A 227 -20.40 10.37 5.31
CA LEU A 227 -21.07 11.65 5.38
C LEU A 227 -20.28 12.56 6.33
N GLY A 228 -19.91 13.75 5.86
CA GLY A 228 -19.13 14.72 6.59
C GLY A 228 -19.79 16.10 6.63
N LEU A 229 -19.56 16.82 7.72
CA LEU A 229 -19.93 18.21 7.92
C LEU A 229 -18.68 19.00 8.32
N ASN A 230 -18.43 20.10 7.62
CA ASN A 230 -17.29 20.98 7.87
C ASN A 230 -17.82 22.36 8.28
N TYR A 231 -17.53 22.79 9.51
CA TYR A 231 -17.85 24.11 10.02
C TYR A 231 -16.60 25.00 10.06
N THR A 232 -16.60 26.10 9.32
CA THR A 232 -15.49 27.05 9.21
C THR A 232 -15.91 28.40 9.82
N PRO A 233 -15.70 28.64 11.13
CA PRO A 233 -16.05 29.92 11.75
C PRO A 233 -15.19 31.08 11.20
N VAL A 234 -13.92 30.81 10.91
CA VAL A 234 -12.95 31.75 10.33
C VAL A 234 -12.07 31.01 9.31
N PRO A 235 -11.49 31.65 8.28
CA PRO A 235 -10.68 30.96 7.27
C PRO A 235 -9.57 30.08 7.84
N LEU A 236 -8.96 30.48 8.96
CA LEU A 236 -7.89 29.74 9.62
C LEU A 236 -8.35 28.42 10.25
N VAL A 237 -9.62 28.26 10.63
CA VAL A 237 -10.07 27.13 11.45
C VAL A 237 -11.25 26.41 10.81
N THR A 238 -11.16 25.09 10.69
CA THR A 238 -12.28 24.25 10.27
C THR A 238 -12.45 23.09 11.25
N VAL A 239 -13.68 22.93 11.76
CA VAL A 239 -14.09 21.78 12.55
C VAL A 239 -14.79 20.81 11.62
N THR A 240 -14.40 19.55 11.65
CA THR A 240 -14.95 18.50 10.79
C THR A 240 -15.60 17.43 11.64
N ALA A 241 -16.81 17.02 11.28
CA ALA A 241 -17.47 15.83 11.81
C ALA A 241 -17.73 14.87 10.66
N GLN A 242 -17.38 13.59 10.81
CA GLN A 242 -17.57 12.59 9.78
C GLN A 242 -18.15 11.31 10.39
N HIS A 243 -19.13 10.74 9.72
CA HIS A 243 -19.66 9.41 9.95
C HIS A 243 -19.35 8.54 8.72
N LYS A 244 -18.64 7.44 8.92
CA LYS A 244 -18.27 6.46 7.90
C LYS A 244 -18.97 5.14 8.22
N GLN A 245 -19.62 4.55 7.22
CA GLN A 245 -20.41 3.32 7.33
C GLN A 245 -19.96 2.32 6.25
N GLY A 246 -19.71 1.08 6.65
CA GLY A 246 -19.36 -0.03 5.75
C GLY A 246 -20.47 -1.07 5.64
N GLU A 247 -20.33 -1.98 4.67
CA GLU A 247 -21.33 -3.02 4.37
C GLU A 247 -21.58 -3.99 5.53
N SER A 248 -20.56 -4.32 6.31
CA SER A 248 -20.67 -5.27 7.43
C SER A 248 -21.25 -4.67 8.73
N GLY A 249 -21.95 -3.53 8.64
CA GLY A 249 -22.49 -2.82 9.80
C GLY A 249 -21.43 -2.07 10.64
N VAL A 250 -20.16 -2.11 10.22
CA VAL A 250 -19.07 -1.37 10.86
C VAL A 250 -19.25 0.11 10.59
N SER A 251 -19.12 0.93 11.63
CA SER A 251 -19.15 2.38 11.51
C SER A 251 -18.03 3.01 12.31
N GLN A 252 -17.60 4.18 11.84
CA GLN A 252 -16.59 4.99 12.48
C GLN A 252 -17.02 6.45 12.45
N ASN A 253 -16.77 7.15 13.54
CA ASN A 253 -17.10 8.55 13.69
C ASN A 253 -15.84 9.30 14.08
N ASN A 254 -15.52 10.33 13.30
CA ASN A 254 -14.32 11.12 13.48
C ASN A 254 -14.68 12.58 13.67
N LEU A 255 -14.10 13.20 14.70
CA LEU A 255 -14.08 14.64 14.90
C LEU A 255 -12.67 15.15 14.61
N GLY A 256 -12.58 16.22 13.83
CA GLY A 256 -11.31 16.79 13.41
C GLY A 256 -11.27 18.28 13.59
N LEU A 257 -10.07 18.79 13.90
CA LEU A 257 -9.74 20.20 13.89
C LEU A 257 -8.67 20.43 12.83
N ASN A 258 -8.92 21.36 11.91
CA ASN A 258 -7.99 21.72 10.85
C ASN A 258 -7.64 23.21 10.96
N LEU A 259 -6.35 23.51 11.04
CA LEU A 259 -5.78 24.85 11.01
C LEU A 259 -5.18 25.10 9.63
N ASN A 260 -5.76 26.01 8.85
CA ASN A 260 -5.35 26.32 7.48
C ASN A 260 -4.73 27.72 7.40
N TYR A 261 -3.41 27.79 7.39
CA TYR A 261 -2.65 29.03 7.30
C TYR A 261 -2.30 29.36 5.85
N ARG A 262 -2.67 30.56 5.40
CA ARG A 262 -2.37 31.08 4.06
C ARG A 262 -1.23 32.08 4.14
N PHE A 263 -0.09 31.78 3.52
CA PHE A 263 1.02 32.71 3.48
C PHE A 263 0.68 33.93 2.61
N GLY A 264 1.19 35.11 2.98
CA GLY A 264 0.91 36.37 2.27
C GLY A 264 -0.48 36.97 2.53
N VAL A 265 -1.35 36.34 3.32
CA VAL A 265 -2.64 36.92 3.75
C VAL A 265 -2.52 37.42 5.19
N PRO A 266 -2.88 38.69 5.49
CA PRO A 266 -2.84 39.20 6.86
C PRO A 266 -3.59 38.30 7.85
N LEU A 267 -2.98 38.00 9.00
CA LEU A 267 -3.59 37.13 10.03
C LEU A 267 -4.98 37.62 10.45
N LYS A 268 -5.19 38.94 10.51
CA LYS A 268 -6.48 39.56 10.81
C LYS A 268 -7.59 39.11 9.85
N LYS A 269 -7.28 38.96 8.55
CA LYS A 269 -8.26 38.45 7.56
C LYS A 269 -8.53 36.97 7.78
N GLN A 270 -7.50 36.19 8.10
CA GLN A 270 -7.65 34.75 8.34
C GLN A 270 -8.42 34.42 9.63
N LEU A 271 -8.49 35.38 10.57
CA LEU A 271 -9.28 35.31 11.80
C LEU A 271 -10.63 36.03 11.71
N ALA A 272 -10.97 36.64 10.56
CA ALA A 272 -12.21 37.37 10.39
C ALA A 272 -13.31 36.46 9.79
N ALA A 273 -14.43 36.35 10.50
CA ALA A 273 -15.57 35.56 10.03
C ALA A 273 -16.15 36.09 8.70
N SER A 274 -16.05 37.40 8.44
CA SER A 274 -16.49 38.04 7.20
C SER A 274 -15.70 37.58 5.96
N GLU A 275 -14.48 37.04 6.15
CA GLU A 275 -13.62 36.59 5.05
C GLU A 275 -13.87 35.13 4.68
N VAL A 276 -14.73 34.41 5.43
CA VAL A 276 -15.05 33.00 5.13
C VAL A 276 -15.63 32.86 3.73
N ALA A 277 -16.59 33.71 3.36
CA ALA A 277 -17.24 33.72 2.05
C ALA A 277 -16.21 33.75 0.90
N GLU A 278 -15.31 34.73 0.95
CA GLU A 278 -14.30 34.95 -0.08
C GLU A 278 -13.27 33.82 -0.08
N SER A 279 -12.82 33.38 1.11
CA SER A 279 -11.82 32.31 1.24
C SER A 279 -12.31 30.97 0.66
N LYS A 280 -13.63 30.77 0.70
CA LYS A 280 -14.30 29.54 0.28
C LYS A 280 -14.75 29.62 -1.19
N SER A 281 -14.90 30.81 -1.77
CA SER A 281 -15.23 31.01 -3.18
C SER A 281 -14.33 30.20 -4.12
N LEU A 282 -14.74 29.95 -5.36
CA LEU A 282 -13.92 29.19 -6.31
C LEU A 282 -12.52 29.81 -6.49
N ARG A 283 -12.44 31.14 -6.50
CA ARG A 283 -11.17 31.88 -6.59
C ARG A 283 -10.35 31.75 -5.31
N GLY A 284 -10.97 31.89 -4.14
CA GLY A 284 -10.27 31.84 -2.86
C GLY A 284 -9.82 30.44 -2.46
N SER A 285 -10.46 29.41 -3.01
CA SER A 285 -10.20 28.01 -2.70
C SER A 285 -9.30 27.30 -3.70
N ARG A 286 -8.87 27.95 -4.79
CA ARG A 286 -7.97 27.35 -5.79
C ARG A 286 -6.65 26.83 -5.21
N TYR A 287 -6.26 27.25 -4.01
CA TYR A 287 -5.06 26.81 -3.28
C TYR A 287 -5.38 25.80 -2.16
N ASP A 288 -6.63 25.37 -2.01
CA ASP A 288 -7.01 24.34 -1.06
C ASP A 288 -6.37 23.00 -1.49
N SER A 289 -5.97 22.18 -0.52
CA SER A 289 -5.47 20.83 -0.79
C SER A 289 -6.51 19.98 -1.56
N PRO A 290 -6.06 19.06 -2.42
CA PRO A 290 -6.95 18.14 -3.13
C PRO A 290 -7.70 17.24 -2.14
N GLN A 291 -8.96 16.93 -2.48
CA GLN A 291 -9.78 16.03 -1.66
C GLN A 291 -9.43 14.59 -2.02
N ARG A 292 -8.67 13.92 -1.15
CA ARG A 292 -8.21 12.53 -1.31
C ARG A 292 -7.95 11.88 0.04
N ASN A 293 -7.91 10.55 0.08
CA ASN A 293 -7.42 9.80 1.23
C ASN A 293 -5.87 9.73 1.20
N SER A 294 -5.23 10.45 2.11
CA SER A 294 -3.77 10.46 2.27
C SER A 294 -3.23 9.29 3.08
N LEU A 295 -4.09 8.65 3.86
CA LEU A 295 -3.74 7.48 4.64
C LEU A 295 -3.88 6.25 3.73
N PRO A 296 -2.84 5.43 3.61
CA PRO A 296 -2.90 4.22 2.84
C PRO A 296 -3.72 3.17 3.58
N VAL A 297 -4.71 2.59 2.90
CA VAL A 297 -5.43 1.42 3.41
C VAL A 297 -4.57 0.18 3.19
N ILE A 298 -4.49 -0.69 4.20
CA ILE A 298 -3.65 -1.88 4.15
C ILE A 298 -4.50 -3.13 3.84
N GLU A 299 -3.93 -3.99 3.00
CA GLU A 299 -4.37 -5.35 2.72
C GLU A 299 -3.43 -6.34 3.42
N TYR A 300 -4.01 -7.33 4.07
CA TYR A 300 -3.30 -8.40 4.74
C TYR A 300 -3.46 -9.73 4.00
N ARG A 301 -2.44 -10.57 4.11
CA ARG A 301 -2.51 -11.95 3.65
C ARG A 301 -1.82 -12.88 4.63
N GLN A 302 -2.46 -14.01 4.91
CA GLN A 302 -1.81 -15.08 5.65
C GLN A 302 -0.76 -15.74 4.76
N ARG A 303 0.47 -15.81 5.27
CA ARG A 303 1.54 -16.57 4.64
C ARG A 303 1.28 -18.05 4.85
N LYS A 304 1.57 -18.88 3.83
CA LYS A 304 1.54 -20.33 3.99
C LYS A 304 2.63 -20.74 4.98
N THR A 305 2.22 -21.12 6.17
CA THR A 305 3.08 -21.57 7.28
C THR A 305 3.59 -22.98 7.10
N LEU A 306 2.85 -23.81 6.34
CA LEU A 306 3.20 -25.17 5.97
C LEU A 306 2.84 -25.42 4.49
N SER A 307 3.76 -26.02 3.75
CA SER A 307 3.50 -26.52 2.40
C SER A 307 4.35 -27.76 2.13
N VAL A 308 3.79 -28.73 1.42
CA VAL A 308 4.48 -29.96 1.03
C VAL A 308 4.26 -30.24 -0.45
N PHE A 309 5.32 -30.65 -1.13
CA PHE A 309 5.30 -31.12 -2.51
C PHE A 309 6.04 -32.46 -2.60
N LEU A 310 5.43 -33.43 -3.26
CA LEU A 310 6.01 -34.75 -3.51
C LEU A 310 6.57 -34.77 -4.93
N ALA A 311 7.90 -34.91 -5.04
CA ALA A 311 8.57 -34.98 -6.32
C ALA A 311 8.17 -36.26 -7.07
N THR A 312 7.74 -36.11 -8.33
CA THR A 312 7.44 -37.25 -9.20
C THR A 312 8.74 -37.92 -9.64
N PRO A 313 8.90 -39.24 -9.41
CA PRO A 313 10.05 -40.00 -9.92
C PRO A 313 10.08 -40.08 -11.46
N PRO A 314 11.19 -40.59 -12.05
CA PRO A 314 11.28 -40.87 -13.49
C PRO A 314 10.14 -41.76 -14.00
N TRP A 315 9.80 -41.64 -15.29
CA TRP A 315 8.62 -42.30 -15.88
C TRP A 315 8.84 -43.76 -16.31
N ASP A 316 10.07 -44.26 -16.26
CA ASP A 316 10.52 -45.56 -16.76
C ASP A 316 10.77 -46.58 -15.64
N LEU A 317 9.88 -46.62 -14.65
CA LEU A 317 10.01 -47.48 -13.47
C LEU A 317 9.98 -48.96 -13.83
N GLN A 318 10.99 -49.70 -13.36
CA GLN A 318 11.15 -51.12 -13.63
C GLN A 318 10.55 -52.00 -12.51
N PRO A 319 10.09 -53.22 -12.82
CA PRO A 319 9.67 -54.18 -11.80
C PRO A 319 10.76 -54.45 -10.77
N GLY A 320 10.44 -54.36 -9.47
CA GLY A 320 11.38 -54.57 -8.37
C GLY A 320 12.34 -53.41 -8.09
N GLU A 321 12.26 -52.31 -8.85
CA GLU A 321 13.10 -51.13 -8.63
C GLU A 321 12.77 -50.46 -7.30
N THR A 322 13.81 -50.06 -6.55
CA THR A 322 13.66 -49.25 -5.33
C THR A 322 13.78 -47.78 -5.69
N VAL A 323 12.70 -47.03 -5.49
CA VAL A 323 12.61 -45.62 -5.88
C VAL A 323 12.65 -44.73 -4.63
N PRO A 324 13.62 -43.81 -4.50
CA PRO A 324 13.61 -42.84 -3.42
C PRO A 324 12.55 -41.76 -3.65
N LEU A 325 11.72 -41.52 -2.65
CA LEU A 325 10.74 -40.44 -2.65
C LEU A 325 11.34 -39.19 -2.00
N LYS A 326 11.20 -38.05 -2.67
CA LYS A 326 11.70 -36.76 -2.19
C LYS A 326 10.54 -35.82 -1.86
N LEU A 327 10.47 -35.42 -0.60
CA LEU A 327 9.52 -34.43 -0.11
C LEU A 327 10.17 -33.06 -0.06
N GLN A 328 9.54 -32.07 -0.68
CA GLN A 328 9.89 -30.66 -0.54
C GLN A 328 8.92 -30.02 0.41
N VAL A 329 9.31 -29.91 1.68
CA VAL A 329 8.50 -29.29 2.73
C VAL A 329 9.05 -27.91 3.08
N ARG A 330 8.16 -26.92 3.17
CA ARG A 330 8.44 -25.64 3.84
C ARG A 330 7.55 -25.54 5.05
N SER A 331 8.14 -25.49 6.24
CA SER A 331 7.44 -25.31 7.51
C SER A 331 8.12 -24.21 8.33
N LEU A 332 7.32 -23.29 8.88
CA LEU A 332 7.80 -22.29 9.86
C LEU A 332 7.90 -22.84 11.28
N HIS A 333 7.19 -23.93 11.60
CA HIS A 333 7.04 -24.45 12.97
C HIS A 333 7.64 -25.85 13.16
N GLY A 334 8.56 -26.27 12.30
CA GLY A 334 9.08 -27.64 12.31
C GLY A 334 8.04 -28.66 11.84
N ILE A 335 8.43 -29.93 11.77
CA ILE A 335 7.57 -31.03 11.31
C ILE A 335 7.42 -32.01 12.46
N ARG A 336 6.17 -32.36 12.76
CA ARG A 336 5.82 -33.27 13.85
C ARG A 336 5.54 -34.67 13.35
N HIS A 337 4.82 -34.81 12.25
CA HIS A 337 4.36 -36.10 11.76
C HIS A 337 4.24 -36.12 10.24
N VAL A 338 4.55 -37.26 9.62
CA VAL A 338 4.43 -37.50 8.19
C VAL A 338 3.58 -38.74 7.98
N SER A 339 2.48 -38.62 7.23
CA SER A 339 1.55 -39.71 6.97
C SER A 339 1.28 -39.87 5.48
N TRP A 340 1.42 -41.09 4.96
CA TRP A 340 1.24 -41.38 3.54
C TRP A 340 -0.16 -41.87 3.22
N GLN A 341 -0.67 -41.51 2.05
CA GLN A 341 -2.00 -41.86 1.54
C GLN A 341 -1.90 -42.45 0.13
N GLY A 342 -2.88 -43.28 -0.24
CA GLY A 342 -2.94 -43.98 -1.53
C GLY A 342 -2.47 -45.43 -1.42
N ASP A 343 -1.79 -45.93 -2.45
CA ASP A 343 -1.45 -47.35 -2.63
C ASP A 343 -0.16 -47.76 -1.90
N THR A 344 0.00 -47.30 -0.66
CA THR A 344 1.24 -47.46 0.14
C THR A 344 1.61 -48.93 0.40
N GLN A 345 0.62 -49.80 0.54
CA GLN A 345 0.82 -51.23 0.77
C GLN A 345 1.31 -51.95 -0.49
N ALA A 346 0.69 -51.65 -1.64
CA ALA A 346 1.10 -52.25 -2.92
C ALA A 346 2.54 -51.86 -3.27
N LEU A 347 2.91 -50.60 -3.00
CA LEU A 347 4.24 -50.04 -3.28
C LEU A 347 5.31 -50.39 -2.22
N SER A 348 4.98 -51.24 -1.23
CA SER A 348 5.89 -51.62 -0.13
C SER A 348 6.63 -50.41 0.47
N LEU A 349 5.88 -49.34 0.76
CA LEU A 349 6.44 -48.07 1.24
C LEU A 349 7.23 -48.30 2.53
N THR A 350 8.50 -47.89 2.52
CA THR A 350 9.43 -48.08 3.63
C THR A 350 9.95 -46.73 4.11
N ALA A 351 9.88 -46.51 5.42
CA ALA A 351 10.45 -45.34 6.09
C ALA A 351 11.97 -45.47 6.24
N GLY A 352 12.66 -44.34 6.28
CA GLY A 352 14.07 -44.28 6.65
C GLY A 352 14.28 -44.49 8.16
N ALA A 353 15.32 -43.87 8.72
CA ALA A 353 15.67 -44.01 10.14
C ALA A 353 14.57 -43.50 11.11
N ASN A 354 13.70 -42.60 10.66
CA ASN A 354 12.58 -42.06 11.42
C ASN A 354 11.36 -41.94 10.50
N ALA A 355 10.22 -42.51 10.92
CA ALA A 355 8.96 -42.44 10.19
C ALA A 355 8.32 -41.05 10.20
N ASP A 356 8.77 -40.13 11.05
CA ASP A 356 8.34 -38.72 11.05
C ASP A 356 9.31 -37.81 10.27
N SER A 357 10.39 -38.37 9.71
CA SER A 357 11.33 -37.64 8.87
C SER A 357 10.75 -37.35 7.49
N ILE A 358 11.10 -36.21 6.91
CA ILE A 358 10.83 -35.91 5.49
C ILE A 358 11.76 -36.62 4.52
N ASP A 359 12.90 -37.10 5.04
CA ASP A 359 13.96 -37.73 4.25
C ASP A 359 14.03 -39.24 4.49
N GLY A 360 14.42 -39.97 3.44
CA GLY A 360 14.74 -41.39 3.50
C GLY A 360 13.59 -42.33 3.16
N TRP A 361 12.48 -41.82 2.61
CA TRP A 361 11.38 -42.65 2.15
C TRP A 361 11.71 -43.33 0.83
N THR A 362 11.39 -44.62 0.75
CA THR A 362 11.58 -45.42 -0.47
C THR A 362 10.37 -46.29 -0.72
N ILE A 363 10.05 -46.52 -1.99
CA ILE A 363 9.08 -47.53 -2.42
C ILE A 363 9.79 -48.62 -3.22
N ILE A 364 9.18 -49.79 -3.28
CA ILE A 364 9.64 -50.89 -4.13
C ILE A 364 8.53 -51.17 -5.14
N MET A 365 8.85 -51.07 -6.42
CA MET A 365 7.87 -51.30 -7.49
C MET A 365 7.44 -52.77 -7.51
N PRO A 366 6.13 -53.07 -7.57
CA PRO A 366 5.64 -54.43 -7.69
C PRO A 366 6.22 -55.17 -8.90
N THR A 367 6.27 -56.49 -8.82
CA THR A 367 6.58 -57.33 -9.98
C THR A 367 5.52 -57.19 -11.06
N TRP A 368 5.91 -57.32 -12.32
CA TRP A 368 4.97 -57.30 -13.43
C TRP A 368 4.01 -58.50 -13.36
N ASP A 369 2.71 -58.23 -13.42
CA ASP A 369 1.65 -59.24 -13.49
C ASP A 369 1.01 -59.20 -14.88
N SER A 370 1.16 -60.28 -15.65
CA SER A 370 0.61 -60.39 -17.01
C SER A 370 -0.85 -60.84 -17.05
N SER A 371 -1.54 -60.92 -15.91
CA SER A 371 -2.95 -61.31 -15.84
C SER A 371 -3.88 -60.24 -16.44
N GLU A 372 -4.98 -60.68 -17.05
CA GLU A 372 -5.95 -59.78 -17.67
C GLU A 372 -6.64 -58.91 -16.60
N GLY A 373 -6.41 -57.60 -16.65
CA GLY A 373 -6.94 -56.63 -15.68
C GLY A 373 -5.97 -56.24 -14.55
N ALA A 374 -4.71 -56.67 -14.60
CA ALA A 374 -3.69 -56.27 -13.64
C ALA A 374 -3.50 -54.73 -13.57
N ILE A 375 -3.33 -54.23 -12.35
CA ILE A 375 -3.14 -52.79 -12.09
C ILE A 375 -1.64 -52.49 -12.13
N HIS A 376 -1.23 -51.65 -13.08
CA HIS A 376 0.16 -51.18 -13.22
C HIS A 376 0.32 -49.69 -12.89
N ARG A 377 -0.68 -49.10 -12.23
CA ARG A 377 -0.70 -47.68 -11.88
C ARG A 377 -1.10 -47.52 -10.43
N TRP A 378 -0.27 -46.80 -9.69
CA TRP A 378 -0.48 -46.54 -8.27
C TRP A 378 -0.45 -45.05 -7.98
N ARG A 379 -1.30 -44.62 -7.06
CA ARG A 379 -1.40 -43.23 -6.64
C ARG A 379 -0.83 -43.06 -5.25
N LEU A 380 -0.08 -41.98 -5.06
CA LEU A 380 0.57 -41.70 -3.81
C LEU A 380 0.51 -40.21 -3.50
N SER A 381 0.19 -39.88 -2.26
CA SER A 381 0.29 -38.53 -1.69
C SER A 381 0.73 -38.59 -0.24
N VAL A 382 1.16 -37.45 0.30
CA VAL A 382 1.60 -37.35 1.70
C VAL A 382 0.90 -36.21 2.41
N VAL A 383 0.56 -36.42 3.68
CA VAL A 383 0.05 -35.40 4.59
C VAL A 383 1.08 -35.18 5.69
N VAL A 384 1.51 -33.92 5.81
CA VAL A 384 2.49 -33.47 6.81
C VAL A 384 1.77 -32.65 7.87
N GLU A 385 2.09 -32.91 9.14
CA GLU A 385 1.64 -32.14 10.31
C GLU A 385 2.82 -31.35 10.92
N ASP A 386 2.62 -30.05 11.19
CA ASP A 386 3.60 -29.23 11.92
C ASP A 386 3.42 -29.33 13.46
N GLU A 387 4.31 -28.71 14.24
CA GLU A 387 4.19 -28.71 15.70
C GLU A 387 2.99 -27.89 16.23
N LYS A 388 2.38 -27.05 15.40
CA LYS A 388 1.14 -26.33 15.73
C LYS A 388 -0.11 -27.15 15.42
N GLY A 389 0.03 -28.36 14.87
CA GLY A 389 -1.07 -29.26 14.50
C GLY A 389 -1.72 -28.91 13.15
N GLN A 390 -1.13 -28.02 12.35
CA GLN A 390 -1.58 -27.75 10.99
C GLN A 390 -1.23 -28.93 10.09
N ARG A 391 -2.20 -29.42 9.31
CA ARG A 391 -2.04 -30.53 8.38
C ARG A 391 -2.19 -30.06 6.93
N VAL A 392 -1.25 -30.42 6.07
CA VAL A 392 -1.30 -30.10 4.63
C VAL A 392 -0.98 -31.34 3.81
N SER A 393 -1.76 -31.57 2.75
CA SER A 393 -1.54 -32.66 1.79
C SER A 393 -0.71 -32.19 0.59
N SER A 394 0.12 -33.08 0.04
CA SER A 394 0.89 -32.84 -1.18
C SER A 394 0.05 -32.96 -2.45
N ASN A 395 0.67 -32.70 -3.59
CA ASN A 395 0.18 -33.22 -4.87
C ASN A 395 0.12 -34.76 -4.85
N GLU A 396 -0.83 -35.32 -5.58
CA GLU A 396 -0.89 -36.75 -5.87
C GLU A 396 0.02 -37.06 -7.07
N ILE A 397 0.88 -38.07 -6.93
CA ILE A 397 1.67 -38.61 -8.05
C ILE A 397 1.05 -39.92 -8.51
N THR A 398 1.17 -40.22 -9.80
CA THR A 398 0.85 -41.53 -10.37
C THR A 398 2.13 -42.21 -10.81
N LEU A 399 2.40 -43.38 -10.27
CA LEU A 399 3.52 -44.25 -10.62
C LEU A 399 3.01 -45.30 -11.59
N ALA A 400 3.63 -45.42 -12.75
CA ALA A 400 3.27 -46.41 -13.75
C ALA A 400 4.43 -47.39 -13.95
N LEU A 401 4.15 -48.69 -13.92
CA LEU A 401 5.13 -49.72 -14.23
C LEU A 401 5.31 -49.81 -15.74
N THR A 402 6.56 -49.90 -16.19
CA THR A 402 6.85 -50.20 -17.60
C THR A 402 6.79 -51.69 -17.83
N GLU A 403 6.16 -52.12 -18.92
CA GLU A 403 6.13 -53.52 -19.32
C GLU A 403 7.56 -54.00 -19.62
N PRO A 404 8.05 -55.06 -18.95
CA PRO A 404 9.36 -55.60 -19.25
C PRO A 404 9.38 -56.16 -20.66
N PHE A 405 10.42 -55.79 -21.43
CA PHE A 405 10.62 -56.30 -22.78
C PHE A 405 10.93 -57.80 -22.69
N MET A 406 9.93 -58.66 -22.89
CA MET A 406 10.18 -60.10 -23.00
C MET A 406 10.92 -60.35 -24.32
N ALA A 407 12.19 -60.72 -24.23
CA ALA A 407 12.90 -61.32 -25.35
C ALA A 407 12.08 -62.52 -25.82
N MET A 408 11.64 -62.50 -27.09
CA MET A 408 10.88 -63.59 -27.70
C MET A 408 11.64 -64.90 -27.51
N SER A 409 10.95 -65.95 -27.06
CA SER A 409 11.58 -67.28 -26.91
C SER A 409 12.03 -67.79 -28.28
N ASP A 410 13.26 -68.30 -28.37
CA ASP A 410 13.83 -68.94 -29.57
C ASP A 410 12.98 -70.13 -30.13
N ASP A 411 11.96 -70.56 -29.39
CA ASP A 411 11.06 -71.67 -29.75
C ASP A 411 9.75 -71.24 -30.45
N ASP A 412 9.60 -69.98 -30.90
CA ASP A 412 8.43 -69.60 -31.73
C ASP A 412 8.54 -70.26 -33.13
N PRO A 413 7.63 -71.19 -33.50
CA PRO A 413 7.69 -71.91 -34.76
C PRO A 413 7.56 -71.00 -36.00
N ARG A 414 7.20 -69.72 -35.82
CA ARG A 414 7.13 -68.72 -36.89
C ARG A 414 8.49 -68.22 -37.38
N TRP A 415 9.58 -68.49 -36.64
CA TRP A 415 10.93 -68.01 -36.97
C TRP A 415 11.96 -69.14 -37.15
N ARG A 416 11.54 -70.40 -37.29
CA ARG A 416 12.44 -71.46 -37.75
C ARG A 416 12.94 -71.13 -39.16
N LEU A 417 14.19 -70.71 -39.26
CA LEU A 417 14.91 -70.56 -40.52
C LEU A 417 14.84 -71.89 -41.28
N LEU A 418 14.42 -71.81 -42.55
CA LEU A 418 14.47 -72.94 -43.48
C LEU A 418 15.91 -73.46 -43.51
N SER A 419 16.08 -74.77 -43.28
CA SER A 419 17.37 -75.44 -43.42
C SER A 419 17.85 -75.35 -44.87
N GLU A 420 19.05 -74.81 -45.09
CA GLU A 420 19.76 -74.91 -46.37
C GLU A 420 20.18 -76.37 -46.62
N GLU A 421 19.46 -77.06 -47.51
CA GLU A 421 19.97 -77.75 -48.71
C GLU A 421 18.83 -78.51 -49.43
#